data_AF-A0A2K8MKF2-F1
#
_entry.id   AF-A0A2K8MKF2-F1
#
_cell.length_a   1.000
_cell.length_b   1.000
_cell.length_c   1.000
_cell.angle_alpha   90.00
_cell.angle_beta   90.00
_cell.angle_gamma   90.00
#
_symmetry.space_group_name_H-M   'P 1'
#
loop_
_entity.id
_entity.type
_entity.pdbx_description
1 polymer ?
#
loop_
_entity_poly.entity_id
_entity_poly.type
_entity_poly.pdbx_seq_one_letter_code
_entity_poly.pdbx_strand_id
1 'polypeptide(L)'
;MIHPAIFILLFLFAFPFFWIAVIGFIARQGWREIAAAYPATSDAPPSARRVRFGSLSIGGKLMSPNYGSSIDGWFAQSGFWLRPFLPFRPFHPMIFIPWARVESVEQERKMLSKAVRVRLAGNMPDLLLLGSLGRAALERR
;
A
#
# COMPACT_ATOMS: atom_id res chain seq x y z
N MET A 1 -12.49 -0.27 -40.36
CA MET A 1 -12.73 0.60 -39.20
C MET A 1 -13.61 -0.17 -38.21
N ILE A 2 -13.20 -0.33 -36.96
CA ILE A 2 -14.04 -1.01 -35.94
C ILE A 2 -15.18 -0.07 -35.59
N HIS A 3 -16.42 -0.58 -35.59
CA HIS A 3 -17.58 0.22 -35.19
C HIS A 3 -17.43 0.66 -33.72
N PRO A 4 -17.71 1.93 -33.36
CA PRO A 4 -17.53 2.45 -32.00
C PRO A 4 -18.16 1.58 -30.91
N ALA A 5 -19.37 1.05 -31.15
CA ALA A 5 -20.04 0.16 -30.21
C ALA A 5 -19.28 -1.16 -29.96
N ILE A 6 -18.70 -1.77 -31.01
CA ILE A 6 -17.91 -3.00 -30.89
C ILE A 6 -16.63 -2.70 -30.10
N PHE A 7 -15.98 -1.57 -30.37
CA PHE A 7 -14.81 -1.13 -29.62
C PHE A 7 -15.12 -0.94 -28.13
N ILE A 8 -16.22 -0.27 -27.81
CA ILE A 8 -16.67 -0.05 -26.42
C ILE A 8 -16.93 -1.39 -25.72
N LEU A 9 -17.63 -2.32 -26.36
CA LEU A 9 -17.89 -3.64 -25.79
C LEU A 9 -16.60 -4.41 -25.54
N LEU A 10 -15.70 -4.47 -26.54
CA LEU A 10 -14.39 -5.11 -26.38
C LEU A 10 -13.58 -4.49 -25.25
N PHE A 11 -13.58 -3.16 -25.13
CA PHE A 11 -12.90 -2.48 -24.04
C PHE A 11 -13.50 -2.84 -22.68
N LEU A 12 -14.83 -2.76 -22.53
CA LEU A 12 -15.52 -3.07 -21.27
C LEU A 12 -15.32 -4.52 -20.82
N PHE A 13 -15.13 -5.46 -21.75
CA PHE A 13 -14.80 -6.85 -21.42
C PHE A 13 -13.30 -7.06 -21.19
N ALA A 14 -12.44 -6.63 -22.10
CA ALA A 14 -11.01 -6.90 -22.03
C ALA A 14 -10.30 -6.14 -20.90
N PHE A 15 -10.72 -4.90 -20.63
CA PHE A 15 -10.06 -4.04 -19.65
C PHE A 15 -10.14 -4.61 -18.22
N PRO A 16 -11.28 -5.09 -17.69
CA PRO A 16 -11.32 -5.74 -16.37
C PRO A 16 -10.37 -6.93 -16.23
N PHE A 17 -10.28 -7.83 -17.21
CA PHE A 17 -9.37 -8.98 -17.15
C PHE A 17 -7.90 -8.53 -17.18
N PHE A 18 -7.57 -7.61 -18.09
CA PHE A 18 -6.25 -7.00 -18.14
C PHE A 18 -5.89 -6.34 -16.81
N TRP A 19 -6.80 -5.56 -16.25
CA TRP A 19 -6.61 -4.83 -15.00
C TRP A 19 -6.42 -5.77 -13.80
N ILE A 20 -7.24 -6.81 -13.68
CA ILE A 20 -7.11 -7.86 -12.65
C ILE A 20 -5.75 -8.56 -12.77
N ALA A 21 -5.31 -8.87 -13.99
CA ALA A 21 -4.00 -9.50 -14.22
C ALA A 21 -2.84 -8.59 -13.78
N VAL A 22 -2.90 -7.29 -14.14
CA VAL A 22 -1.89 -6.29 -13.72
C VAL A 22 -1.84 -6.17 -12.19
N ILE A 23 -3.00 -6.00 -11.53
CA ILE A 23 -3.06 -5.89 -10.07
C ILE A 23 -2.54 -7.17 -9.40
N GLY A 24 -2.93 -8.35 -9.90
CA GLY A 24 -2.48 -9.63 -9.38
C GLY A 24 -0.96 -9.80 -9.50
N PHE A 25 -0.36 -9.32 -10.59
CA PHE A 25 1.09 -9.31 -10.77
C PHE A 25 1.79 -8.37 -9.77
N ILE A 26 1.29 -7.14 -9.60
CA ILE A 26 1.85 -6.16 -8.66
C ILE A 26 1.78 -6.67 -7.21
N ALA A 27 0.66 -7.29 -6.81
CA ALA A 27 0.49 -7.85 -5.46
C ALA A 27 1.60 -8.85 -5.07
N ARG A 28 2.13 -9.59 -6.05
CA ARG A 28 3.18 -10.60 -5.83
C ARG A 28 4.56 -10.00 -5.63
N GLN A 29 4.75 -8.70 -5.87
CA GLN A 29 6.06 -8.04 -5.77
C GLN A 29 6.42 -7.57 -4.35
N GLY A 30 5.73 -8.07 -3.32
CA GLY A 30 6.04 -7.80 -1.91
C GLY A 30 4.81 -7.61 -1.04
N TRP A 31 3.67 -7.17 -1.60
CA TRP A 31 2.46 -6.99 -0.79
C TRP A 31 2.00 -8.29 -0.15
N ARG A 32 1.95 -9.38 -0.93
CA ARG A 32 1.54 -10.70 -0.43
C ARG A 32 2.45 -11.24 0.67
N GLU A 33 3.75 -10.96 0.59
CA GLU A 33 4.72 -11.36 1.62
C GLU A 33 4.44 -10.62 2.93
N ILE A 34 4.31 -9.29 2.87
CA ILE A 34 3.97 -8.48 4.04
C ILE A 34 2.61 -8.88 4.60
N ALA A 35 1.61 -9.10 3.74
CA ALA A 35 0.28 -9.48 4.19
C ALA A 35 0.20 -10.87 4.81
N ALA A 36 1.08 -11.79 4.41
CA ALA A 36 1.19 -13.10 5.05
C ALA A 36 1.84 -13.00 6.44
N ALA A 37 2.83 -12.12 6.61
CA ALA A 37 3.51 -11.89 7.88
C ALA A 37 2.69 -11.02 8.85
N TYR A 38 1.90 -10.08 8.31
CA TYR A 38 1.16 -9.06 9.04
C TYR A 38 -0.32 -9.00 8.60
N PRO A 39 -1.07 -10.12 8.69
CA PRO A 39 -2.46 -10.14 8.28
C PRO A 39 -3.31 -9.28 9.23
N ALA A 40 -4.16 -8.42 8.68
CA ALA A 40 -5.18 -7.76 9.48
C ALA A 40 -6.29 -8.78 9.83
N THR A 41 -6.39 -9.15 11.11
CA THR A 41 -7.44 -10.03 11.64
C THR A 41 -8.76 -9.30 11.91
N SER A 42 -8.71 -7.97 11.96
CA SER A 42 -9.85 -7.08 12.16
C SER A 42 -9.67 -5.79 11.36
N ASP A 43 -10.77 -5.11 11.08
CA ASP A 43 -10.74 -3.76 10.52
C ASP A 43 -10.11 -2.76 11.52
N ALA A 44 -9.61 -1.65 10.99
CA ALA A 44 -9.05 -0.59 11.81
C ALA A 44 -10.13 0.01 12.75
N PRO A 45 -9.80 0.32 14.01
CA PRO A 45 -10.78 0.85 14.96
C PRO A 45 -11.26 2.24 14.51
N PRO A 46 -12.50 2.65 14.85
CA PRO A 46 -13.05 3.95 14.46
C PRO A 46 -12.23 5.16 14.97
N SER A 47 -11.50 4.99 16.07
CA SER A 47 -10.61 6.00 16.64
C SER A 47 -9.29 6.15 15.88
N ALA A 48 -8.96 5.24 14.97
CA ALA A 48 -7.73 5.32 14.18
C ALA A 48 -7.78 6.52 13.24
N ARG A 49 -6.69 7.28 13.21
CA ARG A 49 -6.53 8.39 12.25
C ARG A 49 -6.43 7.81 10.84
N ARG A 50 -7.39 8.15 9.99
CA ARG A 50 -7.42 7.72 8.60
C ARG A 50 -6.69 8.70 7.68
N VAL A 51 -5.84 8.16 6.82
CA VAL A 51 -5.19 8.84 5.70
C VAL A 51 -5.66 8.16 4.42
N ARG A 52 -6.11 8.94 3.43
CA ARG A 52 -6.56 8.43 2.14
C ARG A 52 -5.61 8.85 1.03
N PHE A 53 -5.56 8.05 -0.03
CA PHE A 53 -4.74 8.34 -1.22
C PHE A 53 -3.26 8.57 -0.88
N GLY A 54 -2.75 7.84 0.11
CA GLY A 54 -1.35 7.80 0.48
C GLY A 54 -0.52 7.02 -0.54
N SER A 55 0.77 7.29 -0.52
CA SER A 55 1.76 6.62 -1.37
C SER A 55 2.66 5.73 -0.54
N LEU A 56 2.92 4.53 -1.03
CA LEU A 56 3.78 3.52 -0.39
C LEU A 56 4.75 2.92 -1.42
N SER A 57 5.97 2.61 -1.00
CA SER A 57 6.86 1.72 -1.74
C SER A 57 7.39 0.62 -0.83
N ILE A 58 7.49 -0.62 -1.33
CA ILE A 58 7.96 -1.78 -0.57
C ILE A 58 9.39 -2.14 -1.01
N GLY A 59 10.35 -2.09 -0.10
CA GLY A 59 11.73 -2.54 -0.33
C GLY A 59 12.72 -1.47 -0.80
N GLY A 60 12.30 -0.21 -0.96
CA GLY A 60 13.18 0.97 -1.09
C GLY A 60 14.13 1.05 -2.29
N LYS A 61 14.16 0.05 -3.18
CA LYS A 61 15.04 -0.05 -4.36
C LYS A 61 14.38 0.52 -5.62
N LEU A 62 15.16 0.73 -6.70
CA LEU A 62 14.66 1.31 -7.96
C LEU A 62 13.53 0.48 -8.61
N MET A 63 13.55 -0.84 -8.44
CA MET A 63 12.55 -1.79 -8.97
C MET A 63 11.53 -2.24 -7.92
N SER A 64 11.47 -1.56 -6.77
CA SER A 64 10.48 -1.85 -5.74
C SER A 64 9.07 -1.50 -6.20
N PRO A 65 8.04 -2.31 -5.88
CA PRO A 65 6.68 -1.94 -6.20
C PRO A 65 6.31 -0.63 -5.52
N ASN A 66 5.61 0.20 -6.28
CA ASN A 66 5.18 1.53 -5.87
C ASN A 66 3.66 1.63 -5.98
N TYR A 67 3.04 1.94 -4.86
CA TYR A 67 1.62 2.15 -4.69
C TYR A 67 1.38 3.65 -4.58
N GLY A 68 1.56 4.34 -5.71
CA GLY A 68 1.43 5.80 -5.80
C GLY A 68 -0.02 6.23 -5.64
N SER A 69 -0.29 7.04 -4.63
CA SER A 69 -1.61 7.61 -4.31
C SER A 69 -2.73 6.59 -4.27
N SER A 70 -2.43 5.31 -3.97
CA SER A 70 -3.37 4.19 -4.06
C SER A 70 -3.70 3.56 -2.71
N ILE A 71 -3.07 4.00 -1.63
CA ILE A 71 -3.18 3.40 -0.30
C ILE A 71 -4.02 4.24 0.65
N ASP A 72 -5.01 3.62 1.28
CA ASP A 72 -5.58 4.12 2.52
C ASP A 72 -4.79 3.55 3.71
N GLY A 73 -4.51 4.40 4.69
CA GLY A 73 -3.85 4.03 5.93
C GLY A 73 -4.69 4.41 7.15
N TRP A 74 -4.60 3.63 8.21
CA TRP A 74 -5.23 3.92 9.50
C TRP A 74 -4.18 3.79 10.59
N PHE A 75 -4.01 4.79 11.44
CA PHE A 75 -2.98 4.83 12.46
C PHE A 75 -3.61 4.93 13.84
N ALA A 76 -3.23 4.01 14.72
CA ALA A 76 -3.68 3.96 16.11
C ALA A 76 -2.48 3.71 17.04
N GLN A 77 -2.72 3.72 18.35
CA GLN A 77 -1.67 3.47 19.35
C GLN A 77 -1.11 2.03 19.30
N SER A 78 -1.88 1.06 18.80
CA SER A 78 -1.43 -0.34 18.68
C SER A 78 -0.58 -0.61 17.43
N GLY A 79 -0.76 0.19 16.39
CA GLY A 79 -0.13 -0.02 15.09
C GLY A 79 -0.82 0.74 13.98
N PHE A 80 -0.60 0.31 12.76
CA PHE A 80 -1.26 0.88 11.60
C PHE A 80 -1.71 -0.18 10.60
N TRP A 81 -2.79 0.13 9.90
CA TRP A 81 -3.32 -0.69 8.82
C TRP A 81 -3.08 -0.01 7.49
N LEU A 82 -2.82 -0.80 6.45
CA LEU A 82 -2.72 -0.31 5.09
C LEU A 82 -3.60 -1.16 4.17
N ARG A 83 -4.28 -0.50 3.24
CA ARG A 83 -5.11 -1.17 2.23
C ARG A 83 -5.21 -0.31 0.97
N PRO A 84 -5.00 -0.86 -0.23
CA PRO A 84 -5.31 -0.12 -1.44
C PRO A 84 -6.82 0.15 -1.54
N PHE A 85 -7.21 1.34 -2.00
CA PHE A 85 -8.63 1.62 -2.27
C PHE A 85 -9.07 1.00 -3.61
N LEU A 86 -10.38 0.96 -3.87
CA LEU A 86 -10.91 0.47 -5.15
C LEU A 86 -10.58 1.45 -6.29
N PRO A 87 -9.96 1.03 -7.39
CA PRO A 87 -10.01 -0.34 -7.96
C PRO A 87 -8.75 -1.20 -7.72
N PHE A 88 -7.77 -0.75 -6.95
CA PHE A 88 -6.47 -1.42 -6.75
C PHE A 88 -6.49 -2.53 -5.69
N ARG A 89 -7.62 -2.71 -4.99
CA ARG A 89 -7.79 -3.61 -3.85
C ARG A 89 -7.69 -5.13 -4.14
N PRO A 90 -8.14 -5.67 -5.29
CA PRO A 90 -8.06 -7.11 -5.54
C PRO A 90 -6.65 -7.67 -5.29
N PHE A 91 -6.54 -8.85 -4.67
CA PHE A 91 -5.26 -9.50 -4.30
C PHE A 91 -4.37 -8.75 -3.30
N HIS A 92 -4.83 -7.61 -2.77
CA HIS A 92 -4.15 -6.82 -1.75
C HIS A 92 -4.94 -6.88 -0.44
N PRO A 93 -4.90 -8.00 0.29
CA PRO A 93 -5.54 -8.09 1.61
C PRO A 93 -5.00 -6.99 2.52
N MET A 94 -5.85 -6.52 3.44
CA MET A 94 -5.47 -5.51 4.41
C MET A 94 -4.35 -6.03 5.29
N ILE A 95 -3.35 -5.18 5.53
CA ILE A 95 -2.22 -5.51 6.40
C ILE A 95 -2.33 -4.71 7.69
N PHE A 96 -1.94 -5.32 8.81
CA PHE A 96 -1.85 -4.67 10.12
C PHE A 96 -0.45 -4.85 10.69
N ILE A 97 0.24 -3.73 10.90
CA ILE A 97 1.60 -3.72 11.43
C ILE A 97 1.54 -3.12 12.84
N PRO A 98 1.75 -3.95 13.88
CA PRO A 98 1.83 -3.45 15.24
C PRO A 98 3.14 -2.69 15.44
N TRP A 99 3.10 -1.58 16.21
CA TRP A 99 4.31 -0.79 16.48
C TRP A 99 5.40 -1.60 17.18
N ALA A 100 5.04 -2.60 17.98
CA ALA A 100 5.97 -3.52 18.64
C ALA A 100 6.82 -4.35 17.66
N ARG A 101 6.43 -4.44 16.38
CA ARG A 101 7.18 -5.13 15.32
C ARG A 101 7.91 -4.16 14.37
N VAL A 102 7.91 -2.87 14.70
CA VAL A 102 8.64 -1.83 13.96
C VAL A 102 9.96 -1.56 14.68
N GLU A 103 11.07 -1.82 14.00
CA GLU A 103 12.42 -1.60 14.56
C GLU A 103 12.81 -0.13 14.54
N SER A 104 12.51 0.57 13.44
CA SER A 104 12.76 2.01 13.34
C SER A 104 11.76 2.70 12.41
N VAL A 105 11.56 3.99 12.67
CA VAL A 105 10.79 4.91 11.81
C VAL A 105 11.67 6.12 11.58
N GLU A 106 12.23 6.22 10.38
CA GLU A 106 13.25 7.21 10.05
C GLU A 106 12.77 8.09 8.89
N GLN A 107 13.02 9.40 9.01
CA GLN A 107 12.74 10.31 7.91
C GLN A 107 13.87 10.22 6.88
N GLU A 108 13.54 9.81 5.67
CA GLU A 108 14.46 9.81 4.54
C GLU A 108 14.15 10.98 3.61
N ARG A 109 15.20 11.74 3.29
CA ARG A 109 15.13 12.79 2.28
C ARG A 109 15.44 12.15 0.93
N LYS A 110 14.40 11.79 0.16
CA LYS A 110 14.56 11.54 -1.29
C LYS A 110 14.57 12.88 -2.01
N MET A 111 15.33 12.99 -3.12
CA MET A 111 15.55 14.26 -3.84
C MET A 111 14.28 15.03 -4.20
N LEU A 112 13.11 14.37 -4.29
CA LEU A 112 11.82 14.98 -4.66
C LEU A 112 10.70 14.82 -3.62
N SER A 113 10.90 14.10 -2.50
CA SER A 113 9.83 13.91 -1.51
C SER A 113 10.35 13.58 -0.11
N LYS A 114 9.58 14.00 0.91
CA LYS A 114 9.74 13.54 2.29
C LYS A 114 9.19 12.12 2.38
N ALA A 115 10.07 11.13 2.49
CA ALA A 115 9.73 9.75 2.70
C ALA A 115 9.99 9.39 4.17
N VAL A 116 9.23 8.43 4.69
CA VAL A 116 9.43 7.86 6.01
C VAL A 116 9.62 6.38 5.83
N ARG A 117 10.82 5.91 6.16
CA ARG A 117 11.16 4.49 6.12
C ARG A 117 10.74 3.86 7.45
N VAL A 118 9.90 2.85 7.37
CA VAL A 118 9.49 2.01 8.49
C VAL A 118 10.17 0.66 8.30
N ARG A 119 11.15 0.37 9.16
CA ARG A 119 11.85 -0.92 9.16
C ARG A 119 11.08 -1.91 10.03
N LEU A 120 10.77 -3.07 9.46
CA LEU A 120 9.99 -4.12 10.11
C LEU A 120 10.92 -5.19 10.68
N ALA A 121 10.52 -5.76 11.82
CA ALA A 121 11.28 -6.82 12.46
C ALA A 121 11.37 -8.08 11.60
N GLY A 122 12.56 -8.67 11.56
CA GLY A 122 12.85 -9.97 10.96
C GLY A 122 12.87 -9.96 9.43
N ASN A 123 13.98 -9.53 8.83
CA ASN A 123 14.28 -9.57 7.38
C ASN A 123 13.10 -9.29 6.41
N MET A 124 12.16 -8.46 6.84
CA MET A 124 11.01 -8.06 6.03
C MET A 124 11.39 -6.85 5.18
N PRO A 125 10.80 -6.70 3.99
CA PRO A 125 11.07 -5.52 3.18
C PRO A 125 10.60 -4.24 3.89
N ASP A 126 11.47 -3.21 3.90
CA ASP A 126 11.15 -1.90 4.46
C ASP A 126 9.92 -1.28 3.77
N LEU A 127 9.09 -0.57 4.55
CA LEU A 127 8.00 0.23 4.01
C LEU A 127 8.44 1.69 3.91
N LEU A 128 8.41 2.24 2.70
CA LEU A 128 8.62 3.67 2.49
C LEU A 128 7.26 4.35 2.33
N LEU A 129 6.82 5.04 3.38
CA LEU A 129 5.59 5.83 3.42
C LEU A 129 5.90 7.25 2.96
N LEU A 130 5.17 7.76 1.96
CA LEU A 130 5.42 9.09 1.41
C LEU A 130 4.32 10.08 1.81
N GLY A 131 4.66 11.37 1.85
CA GLY A 131 3.68 12.44 1.97
C GLY A 131 2.85 12.39 3.26
N SER A 132 1.53 12.36 3.13
CA SER A 132 0.59 12.28 4.28
C SER A 132 0.73 10.99 5.07
N LEU A 133 1.01 9.87 4.41
CA LEU A 133 1.16 8.55 5.03
C LEU A 133 2.41 8.52 5.93
N GLY A 134 3.52 9.06 5.43
CA GLY A 134 4.75 9.18 6.22
C GLY A 134 4.61 10.12 7.41
N ARG A 135 3.96 11.28 7.24
CA ARG A 135 3.69 12.20 8.36
C ARG A 135 2.86 11.54 9.46
N ALA A 136 1.80 10.81 9.11
CA ALA A 136 0.99 10.09 10.08
C ALA A 136 1.80 9.02 10.86
N ALA A 137 2.77 8.37 10.22
CA ALA A 137 3.64 7.42 10.90
C ALA A 137 4.62 8.07 11.89
N LEU A 138 5.10 9.30 11.59
CA LEU A 138 5.96 10.07 12.49
C LEU A 138 5.20 10.65 13.68
N GLU A 139 3.94 11.04 13.48
CA GLU A 139 3.08 11.64 14.50
C GLU A 139 2.49 10.62 15.49
N ARG A 140 3.11 9.43 15.62
CA ARG A 140 2.72 8.39 16.58
C ARG A 140 2.70 8.98 18.01
N ARG A 141 1.51 9.27 18.53
CA ARG A 141 1.25 9.66 19.92
C ARG A 141 0.29 8.67 20.54
#